data_AF-A0A954IAD1-F1
#
_entry.id   AF-A0A954IAD1-F1
#
_cell.length_a   1.000
_cell.length_b   1.000
_cell.length_c   1.000
_cell.angle_alpha   90.00
_cell.angle_beta   90.00
_cell.angle_gamma   90.00
#
_symmetry.space_group_name_H-M   'P 1'
#
loop_
_entity.id
_entity.type
_entity.pdbx_description
1 polymer ?
#
loop_
_entity_poly.entity_id
_entity_poly.type
_entity_poly.pdbx_seq_one_letter_code
_entity_poly.pdbx_strand_id
1 'polypeptide(L)'
;MTTTISLQQIREKLYSAVVCDALDSIGLPQQSPRVSLQNLTCPGILAGRCRTTLWADMFHQDPAPYELELRSVDACVPDDVLICAAGGSMRSGIWGELLTTAVRNGGCVGAIVDGAVRDVAKIRAMQFPVIARGTCLYDSKDRQRVIDMDVPVQIDGVTFAPSDLVIADEDGVVVIPQA
;
A
#
# COMPACT_ATOMS: atom_id res chain seq x y z
N MET A 1 24.93 20.06 8.31
CA MET A 1 23.49 20.33 8.39
C MET A 1 22.81 19.42 7.39
N THR A 2 22.25 18.30 7.83
CA THR A 2 21.39 17.47 6.99
C THR A 2 20.07 18.21 6.84
N THR A 3 19.77 18.69 5.64
CA THR A 3 18.47 19.29 5.35
C THR A 3 17.44 18.16 5.32
N THR A 4 16.56 18.11 6.33
CA THR A 4 15.45 17.16 6.35
C THR A 4 14.45 17.54 5.25
N ILE A 5 14.26 16.67 4.26
CA ILE A 5 13.25 16.85 3.21
C ILE A 5 11.87 16.50 3.82
N SER A 6 10.88 17.38 3.64
CA SER A 6 9.51 17.11 4.10
C SER A 6 8.75 16.19 3.14
N LEU A 7 7.70 15.50 3.63
CA LEU A 7 6.82 14.71 2.77
C LEU A 7 6.16 15.53 1.66
N GLN A 8 5.83 16.79 1.95
CA GLN A 8 5.32 17.70 0.93
C GLN A 8 6.35 17.92 -0.18
N GLN A 9 7.62 18.17 0.18
CA GLN A 9 8.68 18.34 -0.81
C GLN A 9 8.93 17.06 -1.62
N ILE A 10 8.78 15.88 -1.00
CA ILE A 10 8.85 14.59 -1.71
C ILE A 10 7.75 14.51 -2.77
N ARG A 11 6.49 14.79 -2.41
CA ARG A 11 5.33 14.76 -3.31
C ARG A 11 5.42 15.77 -4.46
N GLU A 12 6.11 16.89 -4.26
CA GLU A 12 6.22 17.97 -5.24
C GLU A 12 7.45 17.87 -6.14
N LYS A 13 8.53 17.22 -5.70
CA LYS A 13 9.86 17.33 -6.35
C LYS A 13 10.49 16.00 -6.75
N LEU A 14 10.04 14.88 -6.20
CA LEU A 14 10.62 13.56 -6.46
C LEU A 14 9.63 12.66 -7.21
N TYR A 15 10.16 11.62 -7.84
CA TYR A 15 9.40 10.56 -8.50
C TYR A 15 10.11 9.21 -8.27
N SER A 16 9.42 8.10 -8.54
CA SER A 16 9.89 6.77 -8.15
C SER A 16 11.26 6.40 -8.74
N ALA A 17 11.47 6.68 -10.04
CA ALA A 17 12.70 6.34 -10.73
C ALA A 17 13.94 7.11 -10.22
N VAL A 18 13.85 8.43 -9.98
CA VAL A 18 15.00 9.19 -9.44
C VAL A 18 15.37 8.76 -8.02
N VAL A 19 14.37 8.36 -7.23
CA VAL A 19 14.62 7.80 -5.89
C VAL A 19 15.30 6.44 -6.00
N CYS A 20 14.88 5.60 -6.96
CA CYS A 20 15.54 4.32 -7.22
C CYS A 20 17.01 4.50 -7.59
N ASP A 21 17.33 5.42 -8.51
CA ASP A 21 18.71 5.75 -8.89
C ASP A 21 19.55 6.22 -7.69
N ALA A 22 18.95 7.02 -6.81
CA ALA A 22 19.61 7.48 -5.59
C ALA A 22 19.89 6.32 -4.62
N LEU A 23 18.95 5.40 -4.44
CA LEU A 23 19.10 4.20 -3.61
C LEU A 23 20.18 3.26 -4.16
N ASP A 24 20.22 3.06 -5.48
CA ASP A 24 21.27 2.31 -6.16
C ASP A 24 22.65 2.92 -5.86
N SER A 25 22.77 4.25 -5.90
CA SER A 25 24.03 4.96 -5.66
C SER A 25 24.59 4.80 -4.24
N ILE A 26 23.74 4.45 -3.27
CA ILE A 26 24.11 4.21 -1.87
C ILE A 26 24.13 2.72 -1.51
N GLY A 27 24.02 1.82 -2.50
CA GLY A 27 24.15 0.38 -2.31
C GLY A 27 22.85 -0.33 -1.89
N LEU A 28 21.69 0.24 -2.20
CA LEU A 28 20.37 -0.35 -1.95
C LEU A 28 19.63 -0.70 -3.27
N PRO A 29 20.07 -1.71 -4.04
CA PRO A 29 19.56 -1.97 -5.40
C PRO A 29 18.27 -2.78 -5.50
N GLN A 30 17.60 -3.05 -4.37
CA GLN A 30 16.46 -3.98 -4.30
C GLN A 30 15.29 -3.34 -3.55
N GLN A 31 14.91 -2.13 -3.98
CA GLN A 31 13.92 -1.31 -3.29
C GLN A 31 12.64 -1.08 -4.10
N SER A 32 12.49 -1.73 -5.25
CA SER A 32 11.30 -1.65 -6.08
C SER A 32 10.81 -3.05 -6.49
N PRO A 33 9.58 -3.44 -6.12
CA PRO A 33 9.01 -4.70 -6.58
C PRO A 33 8.79 -4.66 -8.10
N ARG A 34 9.09 -5.75 -8.81
CA ARG A 34 9.03 -5.85 -10.28
C ARG A 34 7.72 -6.45 -10.79
N VAL A 35 6.77 -6.65 -9.88
CA VAL A 35 5.43 -7.12 -10.20
C VAL A 35 4.56 -5.99 -10.73
N SER A 36 3.60 -6.31 -11.61
CA SER A 36 2.66 -5.33 -12.15
C SER A 36 1.75 -4.80 -11.04
N LEU A 37 2.06 -3.59 -10.56
CA LEU A 37 1.24 -2.79 -9.67
C LEU A 37 0.76 -1.56 -10.45
N GLN A 38 -0.54 -1.50 -10.71
CA GLN A 38 -1.15 -0.48 -11.54
C GLN A 38 -1.85 0.56 -10.68
N ASN A 39 -1.72 1.83 -11.03
CA ASN A 39 -2.55 2.87 -10.46
C ASN A 39 -3.98 2.74 -11.02
N LEU A 40 -4.94 2.37 -10.17
CA LEU A 40 -6.31 2.08 -10.62
C LEU A 40 -7.26 3.27 -10.48
N THR A 41 -6.93 4.25 -9.64
CA THR A 41 -7.90 5.26 -9.19
C THR A 41 -7.56 6.66 -9.67
N CYS A 42 -6.43 7.23 -9.27
CA CYS A 42 -6.06 8.60 -9.63
C CYS A 42 -4.56 8.74 -9.96
N PRO A 43 -4.21 9.41 -11.07
CA PRO A 43 -2.81 9.63 -11.46
C PRO A 43 -2.09 10.55 -10.47
N GLY A 44 -0.75 10.51 -10.51
CA GLY A 44 0.11 11.35 -9.69
C GLY A 44 0.99 10.56 -8.73
N ILE A 45 1.70 11.28 -7.86
CA ILE A 45 2.64 10.72 -6.89
C ILE A 45 1.91 10.42 -5.59
N LEU A 46 1.96 9.15 -5.17
CA LEU A 46 1.67 8.71 -3.82
C LEU A 46 2.97 8.70 -3.03
N ALA A 47 3.04 9.41 -1.91
CA ALA A 47 4.16 9.29 -0.99
C ALA A 47 3.72 9.43 0.46
N GLY A 48 4.26 8.59 1.34
CA GLY A 48 3.95 8.59 2.76
C GLY A 48 4.66 7.47 3.51
N ARG A 49 4.29 7.25 4.76
CA ARG A 49 4.93 6.25 5.62
C ARG A 49 4.19 4.91 5.54
N CYS A 50 4.95 3.83 5.39
CA CYS A 50 4.41 2.49 5.33
C CYS A 50 3.68 2.16 6.63
N ARG A 51 2.46 1.68 6.46
CA ARG A 51 1.76 0.88 7.45
C ARG A 51 1.41 -0.46 6.84
N THR A 52 1.71 -1.56 7.51
CA THR A 52 1.73 -2.87 6.84
C THR A 52 0.63 -3.78 7.34
N THR A 53 0.07 -4.57 6.43
CA THR A 53 -0.84 -5.68 6.72
C THR A 53 -0.39 -6.91 5.94
N LEU A 54 -0.25 -8.04 6.62
CA LEU A 54 0.05 -9.33 6.01
C LEU A 54 -1.25 -10.10 5.84
N TRP A 55 -1.53 -10.55 4.62
CA TRP A 55 -2.76 -11.26 4.29
C TRP A 55 -2.49 -12.73 3.97
N ALA A 56 -3.49 -13.57 4.23
CA ALA A 56 -3.49 -14.98 3.84
C ALA A 56 -4.82 -15.36 3.18
N ASP A 57 -4.75 -16.32 2.27
CA ASP A 57 -5.92 -16.94 1.67
C ASP A 57 -6.66 -17.85 2.68
N MET A 58 -7.98 -17.80 2.61
CA MET A 58 -8.90 -18.62 3.40
C MET A 58 -9.72 -19.54 2.50
N PHE A 59 -10.01 -20.73 3.03
CA PHE A 59 -10.73 -21.81 2.35
C PHE A 59 -11.80 -22.45 3.25
N HIS A 60 -12.12 -21.80 4.35
CA HIS A 60 -13.12 -22.18 5.33
C HIS A 60 -13.71 -20.92 5.95
N GLN A 61 -14.82 -21.07 6.68
CA GLN A 61 -15.44 -19.97 7.37
C GLN A 61 -14.50 -19.39 8.43
N ASP A 62 -14.22 -18.09 8.36
CA ASP A 62 -13.41 -17.39 9.34
C ASP A 62 -14.32 -16.85 10.46
N PRO A 63 -14.07 -17.16 11.74
CA PRO A 63 -14.82 -16.57 12.84
C PRO A 63 -14.59 -15.06 13.00
N ALA A 64 -13.46 -14.51 12.53
CA ALA A 64 -13.06 -13.11 12.73
C ALA A 64 -12.45 -12.48 11.45
N PRO A 65 -13.16 -12.48 10.31
CA PRO A 65 -12.61 -12.18 8.99
C PRO A 65 -12.05 -10.75 8.85
N TYR A 66 -12.56 -9.80 9.64
CA TYR A 66 -12.23 -8.38 9.52
C TYR A 66 -11.53 -7.80 10.75
N GLU A 67 -11.26 -8.60 11.80
CA GLU A 67 -10.81 -8.03 13.07
C GLU A 67 -9.49 -7.27 12.94
N LEU A 68 -8.46 -7.90 12.38
CA LEU A 68 -7.17 -7.25 12.16
C LEU A 68 -7.21 -6.23 11.02
N GLU A 69 -8.07 -6.45 10.01
CA GLU A 69 -8.30 -5.49 8.92
C GLU A 69 -8.81 -4.15 9.48
N LEU A 70 -9.89 -4.18 10.27
CA LEU A 70 -10.47 -2.97 10.86
C LEU A 70 -9.53 -2.32 11.88
N ARG A 71 -8.80 -3.12 12.67
CA ARG A 71 -7.78 -2.58 13.59
C ARG A 71 -6.67 -1.84 12.84
N SER A 72 -6.23 -2.34 11.69
CA SER A 72 -5.22 -1.67 10.87
C SER A 72 -5.71 -0.36 10.27
N VAL A 73 -6.97 -0.32 9.87
CA VAL A 73 -7.66 0.87 9.35
C VAL A 73 -7.81 1.93 10.44
N ASP A 74 -8.32 1.54 11.61
CA ASP A 74 -8.57 2.45 12.74
C ASP A 74 -7.27 3.07 13.29
N ALA A 75 -6.16 2.35 13.15
CA ALA A 75 -4.91 2.81 13.68
C ALA A 75 -4.22 3.85 12.78
N CYS A 76 -4.62 3.98 11.51
CA CYS A 76 -3.99 4.88 10.52
C CYS A 76 -3.89 6.32 11.01
N VAL A 77 -2.75 6.95 10.74
CA VAL A 77 -2.47 8.35 11.09
C VAL A 77 -2.17 9.19 9.85
N PRO A 78 -2.11 10.53 9.98
CA PRO A 78 -1.79 11.40 8.85
C PRO A 78 -0.50 11.01 8.12
N ASP A 79 -0.57 11.01 6.79
CA ASP A 79 0.51 10.64 5.88
C ASP A 79 0.89 9.15 5.83
N ASP A 80 0.10 8.26 6.44
CA ASP A 80 0.27 6.81 6.24
C ASP A 80 -0.10 6.38 4.81
N VAL A 81 0.60 5.37 4.31
CA VAL A 81 0.26 4.58 3.13
C VAL A 81 0.10 3.14 3.57
N LEU A 82 -1.09 2.58 3.38
CA LEU A 82 -1.34 1.18 3.72
C LEU A 82 -0.74 0.25 2.67
N ILE A 83 0.10 -0.67 3.12
CA ILE A 83 0.73 -1.72 2.35
C ILE A 83 -0.01 -3.03 2.68
N CYS A 84 -0.78 -3.53 1.73
CA CYS A 84 -1.53 -4.78 1.85
C CYS A 84 -0.78 -5.91 1.12
N ALA A 85 0.09 -6.61 1.85
CA ALA A 85 0.87 -7.73 1.31
C ALA A 85 0.01 -9.00 1.28
N ALA A 86 -0.60 -9.29 0.13
CA ALA A 86 -1.48 -10.45 -0.08
C ALA A 86 -0.93 -11.52 -1.00
N GLY A 87 0.39 -11.54 -1.22
CA GLY A 87 1.08 -12.57 -1.99
C GLY A 87 0.63 -12.63 -3.45
N GLY A 88 0.12 -11.51 -3.97
CA GLY A 88 -0.48 -11.40 -5.28
C GLY A 88 -1.81 -12.14 -5.48
N SER A 89 -2.48 -12.55 -4.41
CA SER A 89 -3.76 -13.26 -4.50
C SER A 89 -4.85 -12.39 -5.14
N MET A 90 -5.55 -12.98 -6.12
CA MET A 90 -6.66 -12.37 -6.84
C MET A 90 -8.03 -12.95 -6.44
N ARG A 91 -8.08 -13.71 -5.33
CA ARG A 91 -9.30 -14.42 -4.88
C ARG A 91 -10.43 -13.48 -4.48
N SER A 92 -10.10 -12.29 -3.99
CA SER A 92 -11.05 -11.27 -3.59
C SER A 92 -10.49 -9.87 -3.74
N GLY A 93 -11.38 -8.88 -3.87
CA GLY A 93 -11.05 -7.47 -3.74
C GLY A 93 -10.89 -7.13 -2.27
N ILE A 94 -9.66 -7.19 -1.75
CA ILE A 94 -9.35 -6.97 -0.33
C ILE A 94 -9.39 -5.49 0.08
N TRP A 95 -9.47 -4.59 -0.90
CA TRP A 95 -9.62 -3.16 -0.69
C TRP A 95 -10.82 -2.62 -1.46
N GLY A 96 -11.59 -1.72 -0.86
CA GLY A 96 -12.81 -1.14 -1.44
C GLY A 96 -13.12 0.26 -0.93
N GLU A 97 -14.29 0.77 -1.30
CA GLU A 97 -14.71 2.14 -0.96
C GLU A 97 -14.83 2.36 0.55
N LEU A 98 -15.38 1.40 1.29
CA LEU A 98 -15.56 1.54 2.74
C LEU A 98 -14.24 1.69 3.49
N LEU A 99 -13.24 0.87 3.16
CA LEU A 99 -11.89 0.98 3.76
C LEU A 99 -11.24 2.31 3.37
N THR A 100 -11.34 2.69 2.10
CA THR A 100 -10.88 3.99 1.61
C THR A 100 -11.48 5.14 2.42
N THR A 101 -12.79 5.11 2.66
CA THR A 101 -13.50 6.15 3.42
C THR A 101 -13.00 6.22 4.85
N ALA A 102 -12.83 5.06 5.51
CA ALA A 102 -12.34 5.00 6.88
C ALA A 102 -10.91 5.52 7.01
N VAL A 103 -9.96 5.03 6.21
CA VAL A 103 -8.54 5.42 6.34
C VAL A 103 -8.31 6.88 5.96
N ARG A 104 -9.06 7.40 4.97
CA ARG A 104 -8.98 8.81 4.59
C ARG A 104 -9.41 9.73 5.72
N ASN A 105 -10.41 9.33 6.52
CA ASN A 105 -10.81 10.10 7.71
C ASN A 105 -9.72 10.10 8.79
N GLY A 106 -8.87 9.07 8.84
CA GLY A 106 -7.68 9.01 9.70
C GLY A 106 -6.45 9.77 9.17
N GLY A 107 -6.53 10.32 7.95
CA GLY A 107 -5.43 11.06 7.32
C GLY A 107 -4.46 10.20 6.50
N CYS A 108 -4.76 8.91 6.30
CA CYS A 108 -4.04 8.07 5.34
C CYS A 108 -4.17 8.68 3.93
N VAL A 109 -3.10 8.59 3.15
CA VAL A 109 -2.98 9.28 1.85
C VAL A 109 -3.02 8.34 0.65
N GLY A 110 -3.04 7.01 0.85
CA GLY A 110 -3.16 6.04 -0.22
C GLY A 110 -2.99 4.60 0.24
N ALA A 111 -3.15 3.66 -0.69
CA ALA A 111 -2.90 2.24 -0.46
C ALA A 111 -2.15 1.57 -1.61
N ILE A 112 -1.28 0.62 -1.29
CA ILE A 112 -0.58 -0.27 -2.20
C ILE A 112 -1.01 -1.70 -1.85
N VAL A 113 -1.63 -2.38 -2.81
CA VAL A 113 -2.30 -3.67 -2.60
C VAL A 113 -1.65 -4.72 -3.48
N ASP A 114 -0.92 -5.64 -2.87
CA ASP A 114 -0.33 -6.82 -3.51
C ASP A 114 -1.40 -7.90 -3.76
N GLY A 115 -2.44 -7.54 -4.50
CA GLY A 115 -3.64 -8.34 -4.75
C GLY A 115 -4.70 -7.54 -5.50
N ALA A 116 -5.95 -7.98 -5.43
CA ALA A 116 -7.06 -7.32 -6.11
C ALA A 116 -7.82 -6.32 -5.22
N VAL A 117 -8.47 -5.34 -5.87
CA VAL A 117 -9.36 -4.36 -5.22
C VAL A 117 -10.75 -4.35 -5.87
N ARG A 118 -11.70 -3.65 -5.25
CA ARG A 118 -13.05 -3.41 -5.78
C ARG A 118 -13.46 -1.94 -5.62
N ASP A 119 -14.63 -1.59 -6.14
CA ASP A 119 -15.23 -0.25 -6.05
C ASP A 119 -14.41 0.89 -6.67
N VAL A 120 -13.55 0.58 -7.64
CA VAL A 120 -12.59 1.53 -8.26
C VAL A 120 -13.23 2.85 -8.68
N ALA A 121 -14.43 2.83 -9.27
CA ALA A 121 -15.12 4.05 -9.70
C ALA A 121 -15.49 4.96 -8.51
N LYS A 122 -15.86 4.38 -7.37
CA LYS A 122 -16.16 5.12 -6.14
C LYS A 122 -14.89 5.68 -5.52
N ILE A 123 -13.84 4.86 -5.41
CA ILE A 123 -12.54 5.29 -4.87
C ILE A 123 -11.95 6.42 -5.71
N ARG A 124 -12.05 6.33 -7.04
CA ARG A 124 -11.64 7.41 -7.96
C ARG A 124 -12.36 8.73 -7.68
N ALA A 125 -13.67 8.69 -7.43
CA ALA A 125 -14.43 9.89 -7.09
C ALA A 125 -13.98 10.55 -5.77
N MET A 126 -13.32 9.79 -4.89
CA MET A 126 -12.75 10.28 -3.63
C MET A 126 -11.34 10.87 -3.78
N GLN A 127 -10.74 10.76 -4.98
CA GLN A 127 -9.36 11.18 -5.26
C GLN A 127 -8.33 10.52 -4.32
N PHE A 128 -8.56 9.25 -3.96
CA PHE A 128 -7.66 8.47 -3.11
C PHE A 128 -6.82 7.51 -3.96
N PRO A 129 -5.48 7.61 -3.95
CA PRO A 129 -4.59 6.73 -4.70
C PRO A 129 -4.66 5.28 -4.20
N VAL A 130 -4.96 4.36 -5.11
CA VAL A 130 -4.87 2.91 -4.87
C VAL A 130 -4.10 2.28 -6.01
N ILE A 131 -2.96 1.71 -5.66
CA ILE A 131 -2.09 0.97 -6.56
C ILE A 131 -2.28 -0.51 -6.24
N ALA A 132 -2.60 -1.33 -7.25
CA ALA A 132 -2.90 -2.74 -7.01
C ALA A 132 -2.56 -3.63 -8.22
N ARG A 133 -2.63 -4.95 -8.04
CA ARG A 133 -2.44 -5.89 -9.17
C ARG A 133 -3.61 -5.93 -10.14
N GLY A 134 -4.80 -5.57 -9.69
CA GLY A 134 -6.00 -5.55 -10.53
C GLY A 134 -7.28 -5.49 -9.72
N THR A 135 -8.39 -5.95 -10.30
CA THR A 135 -9.71 -5.89 -9.67
C THR A 135 -10.36 -7.26 -9.51
N CYS A 136 -11.18 -7.41 -8.47
CA CYS A 136 -12.00 -8.58 -8.22
C CYS A 136 -13.28 -8.18 -7.48
N LEU A 137 -14.43 -8.65 -7.94
CA LEU A 137 -15.73 -8.26 -7.38
C LEU A 137 -16.03 -8.91 -6.01
N TYR A 138 -15.38 -10.02 -5.70
CA TYR A 138 -15.64 -10.77 -4.47
C TYR A 138 -15.11 -10.05 -3.24
N ASP A 139 -15.84 -10.19 -2.15
CA ASP A 139 -15.45 -9.76 -0.81
C ASP A 139 -14.35 -10.64 -0.19
N SER A 140 -13.59 -10.10 0.75
CA SER A 140 -12.50 -10.84 1.44
C SER A 140 -13.03 -11.93 2.37
N LYS A 141 -14.24 -11.77 2.94
CA LYS A 141 -14.83 -12.74 3.87
C LYS A 141 -14.77 -14.17 3.35
N ASP A 142 -14.24 -15.05 4.20
CA ASP A 142 -14.03 -16.49 3.96
C ASP A 142 -13.11 -16.81 2.77
N ARG A 143 -12.45 -15.80 2.18
CA ARG A 143 -11.52 -15.94 1.03
C ARG A 143 -10.12 -15.46 1.33
N GLN A 144 -9.98 -14.37 2.09
CA GLN A 144 -8.72 -13.76 2.50
C GLN A 144 -8.92 -13.04 3.84
N ARG A 145 -7.87 -12.95 4.66
CA ARG A 145 -7.88 -12.17 5.90
C ARG A 145 -6.52 -11.55 6.18
N VAL A 146 -6.50 -10.50 6.98
CA VAL A 146 -5.27 -10.03 7.64
C VAL A 146 -4.88 -11.02 8.74
N ILE A 147 -3.64 -11.50 8.71
CA ILE A 147 -3.06 -12.40 9.72
C ILE A 147 -2.07 -11.71 10.64
N ASP A 148 -1.52 -10.56 10.21
CA ASP A 148 -0.64 -9.73 11.02
C ASP A 148 -0.67 -8.28 10.54
N MET A 149 -0.35 -7.32 11.41
CA MET A 149 -0.31 -5.89 11.10
C MET A 149 0.86 -5.21 11.81
N ASP A 150 1.36 -4.13 11.23
CA ASP A 150 2.50 -3.36 11.76
C ASP A 150 3.76 -4.23 11.94
N VAL A 151 3.98 -5.18 11.03
CA VAL A 151 5.18 -6.04 10.94
C VAL A 151 5.84 -5.91 9.56
N PRO A 152 7.13 -6.24 9.39
CA PRO A 152 7.75 -6.30 8.07
C PRO A 152 7.03 -7.28 7.15
N VAL A 153 6.69 -6.84 5.94
CA VAL A 153 6.05 -7.64 4.89
C VAL A 153 6.88 -7.60 3.60
N GLN A 154 6.66 -8.55 2.69
CA GLN A 154 7.35 -8.58 1.41
C GLN A 154 6.39 -8.57 0.24
N ILE A 155 6.72 -7.79 -0.79
CA ILE A 155 6.10 -7.82 -2.11
C ILE A 155 7.23 -8.05 -3.11
N ASP A 156 7.19 -9.17 -3.84
CA ASP A 156 8.22 -9.51 -4.84
C ASP A 156 9.67 -9.45 -4.30
N GLY A 157 9.87 -9.95 -3.07
CA GLY A 157 11.19 -9.96 -2.41
C GLY A 157 11.65 -8.60 -1.85
N VAL A 158 10.92 -7.51 -2.09
CA VAL A 158 11.19 -6.20 -1.50
C VAL A 158 10.46 -6.09 -0.16
N THR A 159 11.20 -5.73 0.89
CA THR A 159 10.67 -5.58 2.24
C THR A 159 10.07 -4.19 2.43
N PHE A 160 8.84 -4.15 2.97
CA PHE A 160 8.18 -2.96 3.46
C PHE A 160 8.03 -3.11 4.97
N ALA A 161 8.64 -2.22 5.75
CA ALA A 161 8.50 -2.18 7.20
C ALA A 161 7.68 -0.96 7.64
N PRO A 162 7.02 -1.02 8.81
CA PRO A 162 6.35 0.14 9.37
C PRO A 162 7.28 1.35 9.45
N SER A 163 6.77 2.53 9.08
CA SER A 163 7.50 3.80 9.02
C SER A 163 8.54 3.97 7.90
N ASP A 164 8.80 2.95 7.07
CA ASP A 164 9.55 3.15 5.83
C ASP A 164 8.85 4.20 4.96
N LEU A 165 9.62 4.96 4.18
CA LEU A 165 9.04 5.93 3.25
C LEU A 165 8.77 5.22 1.93
N VAL A 166 7.54 5.29 1.44
CA VAL A 166 7.18 4.76 0.12
C VAL A 166 6.85 5.90 -0.82
N ILE A 167 7.30 5.76 -2.07
CA ILE A 167 6.94 6.63 -3.19
C ILE A 167 6.42 5.73 -4.30
N ALA A 168 5.32 6.11 -4.92
CA ALA A 168 4.77 5.40 -6.06
C ALA A 168 4.09 6.34 -7.05
N ASP A 169 4.22 6.01 -8.33
CA ASP A 169 3.67 6.76 -9.46
C ASP A 169 3.32 5.78 -10.60
N GLU A 170 3.29 6.25 -11.85
CA GLU A 170 2.94 5.43 -13.01
C GLU A 170 3.97 4.35 -13.35
N ASP A 171 5.24 4.54 -12.95
CA ASP A 171 6.34 3.62 -13.26
C ASP A 171 6.43 2.46 -12.26
N GLY A 172 6.00 2.69 -11.02
CA GLY A 172 5.95 1.65 -10.00
C GLY A 172 6.03 2.17 -8.57
N VAL A 173 6.53 1.32 -7.69
CA VAL A 173 6.69 1.58 -6.25
C VAL A 173 8.17 1.51 -5.90
N VAL A 174 8.64 2.43 -5.07
CA VAL A 174 9.96 2.36 -4.45
C VAL A 174 9.81 2.60 -2.94
N VAL A 175 10.54 1.81 -2.15
CA VAL A 175 10.58 1.93 -0.68
C VAL A 175 11.96 2.43 -0.26
N ILE A 176 12.00 3.36 0.69
CA ILE A 176 13.21 3.89 1.30
C ILE A 176 13.21 3.42 2.76
N PRO A 177 14.13 2.53 3.14
CA PRO A 177 14.24 2.05 4.51
C PRO A 177 14.51 3.20 5.48
N GLN A 178 13.94 3.15 6.68
CA GLN A 178 14.23 4.15 7.72
C GLN A 178 15.67 4.06 8.29
N ALA A 179 16.32 2.90 8.14
CA ALA A 179 17.59 2.54 8.78
C ALA A 179 18.85 3.05 8.06
#